data_AF-A0A955GL28-F1
#
_entry.id   AF-A0A955GL28-F1
#
_cell.length_a   1.000
_cell.length_b   1.000
_cell.length_c   1.000
_cell.angle_alpha   90.00
_cell.angle_beta   90.00
_cell.angle_gamma   90.00
#
_symmetry.space_group_name_H-M   'P 1'
#
loop_
_entity.id
_entity.type
_entity.pdbx_description
1 polymer ?
#
loop_
_entity_poly.entity_id
_entity_poly.type
_entity_poly.pdbx_seq_one_letter_code
_entity_poly.pdbx_strand_id
1 'polypeptide(L)'
;MAQYSSHQSDNGSEFQTAFREAIEAVAEHRYSRPYKKNEQSHIENFNKSLRSECFPRGEYQQKDIAELQERAYRFTKHYINRRWHMGLPDMMTPAQFKQ
;
A
#
# COMPACT_ATOMS: atom_id res chain seq x y z
N MET A 1 18.92 3.82 3.18
CA MET A 1 17.69 3.67 2.36
C MET A 1 17.61 2.19 2.01
N ALA A 2 16.57 1.46 2.43
CA ALA A 2 16.39 0.09 1.96
C ALA A 2 16.04 0.16 0.47
N GLN A 3 16.96 -0.29 -0.39
CA GLN A 3 16.70 -0.37 -1.82
C GLN A 3 15.92 -1.65 -2.06
N TYR A 4 14.61 -1.53 -2.27
CA TYR A 4 13.76 -2.67 -2.60
C TYR A 4 14.16 -3.18 -3.98
N SER A 5 14.57 -4.43 -4.06
CA SER A 5 15.07 -5.04 -5.30
C SER A 5 13.96 -5.32 -6.33
N SER A 6 12.70 -5.37 -5.91
CA SER A 6 11.56 -5.65 -6.78
C SER A 6 10.30 -4.88 -6.40
N HIS A 7 9.52 -4.51 -7.41
CA HIS A 7 8.19 -3.91 -7.33
C HIS A 7 7.15 -4.86 -7.92
N GLN A 8 5.98 -4.95 -7.29
CA GLN A 8 4.88 -5.76 -7.77
C GLN A 8 3.61 -4.93 -7.93
N SER A 9 2.89 -5.13 -9.03
CA SER A 9 1.55 -4.56 -9.28
C SER A 9 0.59 -5.61 -9.83
N ASP A 10 -0.68 -5.26 -10.00
CA ASP A 10 -1.58 -6.01 -10.87
C ASP A 10 -1.39 -5.62 -12.34
N ASN A 11 -2.22 -6.18 -13.23
CA ASN A 11 -2.20 -5.93 -14.67
C ASN A 11 -2.98 -4.65 -15.09
N GLY A 12 -3.27 -3.75 -14.15
CA GLY A 12 -3.90 -2.46 -14.44
C GLY A 12 -3.16 -1.68 -15.52
N SER A 13 -3.89 -0.97 -16.37
CA SER A 13 -3.30 -0.23 -17.50
C SER A 13 -2.40 0.90 -17.02
N GLU A 14 -2.63 1.43 -15.82
CA GLU A 14 -1.79 2.43 -15.15
C GLU A 14 -0.37 1.91 -14.84
N PHE A 15 -0.17 0.58 -14.74
CA PHE A 15 1.11 -0.04 -14.40
C PHE A 15 1.89 -0.59 -15.61
N GLN A 16 1.41 -0.34 -16.83
CA GLN A 16 2.06 -0.81 -18.05
C GLN A 16 3.13 0.17 -18.51
N THR A 17 3.02 0.75 -19.71
CA THR A 17 4.06 1.52 -20.44
C THR A 17 4.97 2.41 -19.57
N ALA A 18 4.54 3.63 -19.25
CA ALA A 18 5.43 4.62 -18.64
C ALA A 18 5.83 4.26 -17.20
N PHE A 19 4.92 3.63 -16.46
CA PHE A 19 5.19 3.17 -15.10
C PHE A 19 6.28 2.09 -15.10
N ARG A 20 6.12 1.07 -15.93
CA ARG A 20 7.07 -0.04 -16.05
C ARG A 20 8.44 0.46 -16.48
N GLU A 21 8.51 1.31 -17.50
CA GLU A 21 9.77 1.92 -17.95
C GLU A 21 10.48 2.67 -16.83
N ALA A 22 9.74 3.45 -16.03
CA ALA A 22 10.30 4.19 -14.91
C ALA A 22 10.78 3.29 -13.76
N ILE A 23 10.05 2.20 -13.46
CA ILE A 23 10.43 1.25 -12.40
C ILE A 23 11.61 0.39 -12.83
N GLU A 24 11.60 -0.15 -14.05
CA GLU A 24 12.69 -1.00 -14.57
C GLU A 24 14.03 -0.26 -14.68
N ALA A 25 14.03 1.08 -14.65
CA ALA A 25 15.24 1.89 -14.54
C ALA A 25 15.91 1.82 -13.15
N VAL A 26 15.19 1.40 -12.10
CA VAL A 26 15.66 1.43 -10.71
C VAL A 26 15.47 0.12 -9.93
N ALA A 27 14.61 -0.78 -10.39
CA ALA A 27 14.30 -2.06 -9.74
C ALA A 27 13.63 -3.07 -10.70
N GLU A 28 13.57 -4.34 -10.33
CA GLU A 28 12.81 -5.34 -11.10
C GLU A 28 11.30 -5.12 -10.94
N HIS A 29 10.52 -5.19 -12.02
CA HIS A 29 9.05 -5.14 -11.95
C HIS A 29 8.43 -6.50 -12.26
N ARG A 30 7.45 -6.91 -11.45
CA ARG A 30 6.67 -8.14 -11.68
C ARG A 30 5.17 -7.91 -11.59
N TYR A 31 4.44 -8.55 -12.49
CA TYR A 31 2.98 -8.59 -12.42
C TYR A 31 2.51 -9.75 -11.54
N SER A 32 1.48 -9.49 -10.74
CA SER A 32 0.82 -10.51 -9.93
C SER A 32 0.15 -11.53 -10.83
N ARG A 33 0.25 -12.82 -10.47
CA ARG A 33 -0.34 -13.88 -11.29
C ARG A 33 -1.87 -13.85 -11.20
N PRO A 34 -2.60 -14.03 -12.31
CA PRO A 34 -4.04 -14.21 -12.27
C PRO A 34 -4.42 -15.31 -11.27
N TYR A 35 -5.48 -15.07 -10.49
CA TYR A 35 -6.03 -16.02 -9.50
C TYR A 35 -5.14 -16.34 -8.28
N LYS A 36 -4.03 -15.61 -8.04
CA LYS A 36 -3.19 -15.73 -6.83
C LYS A 36 -3.48 -14.60 -5.82
N LYS A 37 -4.66 -14.64 -5.18
CA LYS A 37 -5.11 -13.64 -4.18
C LYS A 37 -4.12 -13.39 -3.04
N ASN A 38 -3.30 -14.38 -2.68
CA ASN A 38 -2.40 -14.27 -1.53
C ASN A 38 -1.19 -13.34 -1.78
N GLU A 39 -0.79 -13.12 -3.05
CA GLU A 39 0.40 -12.32 -3.41
C GLU A 39 0.21 -10.82 -3.13
N GLN A 40 -1.03 -10.34 -2.98
CA GLN A 40 -1.36 -8.94 -2.71
C GLN A 40 -2.08 -8.74 -1.36
N SER A 41 -2.17 -9.79 -0.54
CA SER A 41 -2.95 -9.77 0.70
C SER A 41 -2.57 -8.63 1.65
N HIS A 42 -1.30 -8.22 1.71
CA HIS A 42 -0.85 -7.11 2.55
C HIS A 42 -1.39 -5.75 2.09
N ILE A 43 -1.31 -5.45 0.78
CA ILE A 43 -1.81 -4.19 0.23
C ILE A 43 -3.34 -4.16 0.26
N GLU A 44 -4.00 -5.30 0.03
CA GLU A 44 -5.45 -5.43 0.17
C GLU A 44 -5.93 -5.15 1.60
N ASN A 45 -5.25 -5.73 2.60
CA ASN A 45 -5.56 -5.48 4.01
C ASN A 45 -5.36 -4.01 4.40
N PHE A 46 -4.27 -3.39 3.95
CA PHE A 46 -4.04 -1.97 4.16
C PHE A 46 -5.14 -1.12 3.52
N ASN A 47 -5.45 -1.34 2.24
CA ASN A 47 -6.46 -0.59 1.50
C ASN A 47 -7.85 -0.73 2.13
N LYS A 48 -8.19 -1.93 2.61
CA LYS A 48 -9.42 -2.19 3.35
C LYS A 48 -9.47 -1.35 4.62
N SER A 49 -8.43 -1.39 5.45
CA SER A 49 -8.32 -0.59 6.67
C SER A 49 -8.36 0.92 6.38
N LEU A 50 -7.63 1.39 5.37
CA LEU A 50 -7.66 2.80 4.95
C LEU A 50 -9.08 3.23 4.57
N ARG A 51 -9.79 2.44 3.75
CA ARG A 51 -11.15 2.76 3.34
C ARG A 51 -12.14 2.73 4.51
N SER A 52 -12.10 1.70 5.35
CA SER A 52 -13.10 1.55 6.42
C SER A 52 -12.84 2.43 7.64
N GLU A 53 -11.57 2.71 7.95
CA GLU A 53 -11.17 3.41 9.18
C GLU A 53 -10.81 4.88 8.91
N CYS A 54 -10.07 5.18 7.83
CA CYS A 54 -9.69 6.56 7.50
C CYS A 54 -10.80 7.30 6.76
N PHE A 55 -11.55 6.61 5.89
CA PHE A 55 -12.56 7.22 5.02
C PHE A 55 -13.97 6.60 5.12
N PRO A 56 -14.53 6.41 6.32
CA PRO A 56 -15.83 5.75 6.46
C PRO A 56 -16.97 6.56 5.83
N ARG A 57 -17.67 5.96 4.85
CA ARG A 57 -18.93 6.47 4.26
C ARG A 57 -18.92 7.94 3.82
N GLY A 58 -17.75 8.48 3.44
CA GLY A 58 -17.66 9.89 3.05
C GLY A 58 -18.05 10.12 1.61
N GLU A 59 -19.00 11.02 1.39
CA GLU A 59 -19.17 11.70 0.12
C GLU A 59 -18.14 12.84 0.08
N TYR A 60 -17.15 12.72 -0.81
CA TYR A 60 -16.05 13.67 -0.91
C TYR A 60 -16.11 14.43 -2.23
N GLN A 61 -15.72 15.70 -2.18
CA GLN A 61 -15.63 16.57 -3.34
C GLN A 61 -14.16 16.86 -3.68
N GLN A 62 -13.90 17.34 -4.90
CA GLN A 62 -12.52 17.67 -5.32
C GLN A 62 -11.84 18.69 -4.39
N LYS A 63 -12.60 19.63 -3.82
CA LYS A 63 -12.07 20.63 -2.88
C LYS A 63 -11.50 19.99 -1.59
N ASP A 64 -11.93 18.78 -1.25
CA ASP A 64 -11.53 18.09 -0.03
C ASP A 64 -10.19 17.33 -0.21
N ILE A 65 -9.68 17.20 -1.44
CA ILE A 65 -8.49 16.38 -1.76
C ILE A 65 -7.30 16.71 -0.86
N ALA A 66 -7.01 17.99 -0.63
CA ALA A 66 -5.88 18.39 0.21
C ALA A 66 -6.03 17.91 1.67
N GLU A 67 -7.23 18.02 2.24
CA GLU A 67 -7.52 17.54 3.59
C GLU A 67 -7.48 16.00 3.65
N LEU A 68 -8.06 15.33 2.67
CA LEU A 68 -8.11 13.87 2.59
C LEU A 68 -6.71 13.28 2.44
N GLN A 69 -5.84 13.95 1.68
CA GLN A 69 -4.45 13.56 1.54
C GLN A 69 -3.70 13.63 2.88
N GLU A 70 -3.90 14.69 3.66
CA GLU A 70 -3.32 14.84 5.00
C GLU A 70 -3.85 13.76 5.97
N ARG A 71 -5.15 13.45 5.89
CA ARG A 71 -5.75 12.35 6.65
C ARG A 71 -5.11 11.00 6.28
N ALA A 72 -4.95 10.71 4.98
CA ALA A 72 -4.30 9.50 4.52
C ALA A 72 -2.85 9.41 5.02
N TYR A 73 -2.09 10.50 5.00
CA TYR A 73 -0.72 10.52 5.52
C TYR A 73 -0.67 10.23 7.02
N ARG A 74 -1.53 10.85 7.83
CA ARG A 74 -1.61 10.59 9.27
C ARG A 74 -1.98 9.14 9.57
N PHE A 75 -2.98 8.62 8.86
CA PHE A 75 -3.39 7.22 8.99
C PHE A 75 -2.25 6.27 8.63
N THR A 76 -1.57 6.50 7.51
CA THR A 76 -0.45 5.67 7.03
C THR A 76 0.68 5.66 8.04
N LYS A 77 1.06 6.84 8.57
CA LYS A 77 2.08 6.96 9.62
C LYS A 77 1.70 6.19 10.88
N HIS A 78 0.44 6.26 11.29
CA HIS A 78 -0.06 5.49 12.44
C HIS A 78 -0.05 3.98 12.16
N TYR A 79 -0.58 3.55 11.02
CA TYR A 79 -0.62 2.15 10.61
C TYR A 79 0.77 1.51 10.63
N ILE A 80 1.76 2.20 10.07
CA ILE A 80 3.14 1.69 9.97
C ILE A 80 3.86 1.67 11.32
N ASN A 81 3.70 2.71 12.15
CA ASN A 81 4.58 2.91 13.31
C ASN A 81 3.92 2.61 14.67
N ARG A 82 2.59 2.46 14.72
CA ARG A 82 1.85 2.38 16.00
C ARG A 82 0.80 1.27 16.06
N ARG A 83 0.28 0.81 14.92
CA ARG A 83 -0.72 -0.25 14.91
C ARG A 83 -0.06 -1.60 15.19
N TRP A 84 -0.57 -2.31 16.18
CA TRP A 84 -0.17 -3.69 16.48
C TRP A 84 -0.88 -4.63 15.49
N HIS A 85 -0.16 -5.57 14.90
CA HIS A 85 -0.72 -6.56 13.98
C HIS A 85 -0.59 -7.96 14.55
N MET A 86 -1.72 -8.58 14.90
CA MET A 86 -1.73 -9.95 15.44
C MET A 86 -1.21 -11.00 14.45
N GLY A 87 -1.24 -10.71 13.16
CA GLY A 87 -0.70 -11.59 12.11
C GLY A 87 0.81 -11.47 11.91
N LEU A 88 1.48 -10.55 12.60
CA LEU A 88 2.94 -10.44 12.63
C LEU A 88 3.49 -11.14 13.88
N PRO A 89 4.75 -11.62 13.86
CA PRO A 89 5.36 -12.22 15.04
C PRO A 89 5.36 -11.23 16.21
N ASP A 90 5.24 -11.75 17.44
CA ASP A 90 5.30 -10.95 18.68
C ASP A 90 4.37 -9.71 18.71
N MET A 91 3.27 -9.76 17.94
CA MET A 91 2.30 -8.67 17.74
C MET A 91 2.88 -7.33 17.27
N MET A 92 4.00 -7.30 16.56
CA MET A 92 4.68 -6.04 16.26
C MET A 92 3.96 -5.11 15.25
N THR A 93 4.47 -3.88 15.14
CA THR A 93 4.08 -2.92 14.10
C THR A 93 4.78 -3.24 12.76
N PRO A 94 4.26 -2.78 11.60
CA PRO A 94 4.93 -2.99 10.32
C PRO A 94 6.36 -2.42 10.28
N ALA A 95 6.62 -1.31 10.98
CA ALA A 95 7.97 -0.73 11.07
C ALA A 95 8.96 -1.58 11.87
N GLN A 96 8.46 -2.37 12.83
CA GLN A 96 9.30 -3.29 13.61
C GLN A 96 9.58 -4.58 12.86
N PHE A 97 8.69 -4.96 11.94
CA PHE A 97 8.84 -6.14 11.11
C PHE A 97 9.92 -5.92 10.05
N LYS A 98 11.05 -6.60 10.22
CA LYS A 98 12.15 -6.63 9.27
C LYS A 98 12.18 -8.01 8.61
N GLN A 99 11.93 -8.07 7.30
CA GLN A 99 12.19 -9.26 6.46
C GLN A 99 13.63 -9.26 5.97
#